data_AF-A0A9E3RLU5-F1
#
_entry.id   AF-A0A9E3RLU5-F1
#
_cell.length_a   1.000
_cell.length_b   1.000
_cell.length_c   1.000
_cell.angle_alpha   90.00
_cell.angle_beta   90.00
_cell.angle_gamma   90.00
#
_symmetry.space_group_name_H-M   'P 1'
#
loop_
_entity.id
_entity.type
_entity.pdbx_description
1 polymer ?
#
loop_
_entity_poly.entity_id
_entity_poly.type
_entity_poly.pdbx_seq_one_letter_code
_entity_poly.pdbx_strand_id
1 'polypeptide(L)'
;MIRILLIAQIVFLFNSCKNSNEGTTNPTPTRNQWDGRYRLTGTMTDSVDSKFRWKDDTYIYTMQTSSSNTDSLVSEILGFPGIIIANLANATFYSKVGLNFTFDASKNKVIGLTNYYGQPSPSGRSIVLDTTGANSIDPITKNIKVKFFVDEVGTAKHRALFDVTLLYLGDRP
;
A
#
# COMPACT_ATOMS: atom_id res chain seq x y z
N MET A 1 20.14 71.96 19.51
CA MET A 1 21.38 71.82 20.31
C MET A 1 21.22 70.62 21.22
N ILE A 2 21.88 69.51 20.88
CA ILE A 2 22.91 68.81 21.70
C ILE A 2 22.27 67.53 22.29
N ARG A 3 22.30 66.38 21.61
CA ARG A 3 23.38 65.40 21.32
C ARG A 3 23.82 64.56 22.53
N ILE A 4 23.59 63.25 22.35
CA ILE A 4 24.42 62.09 22.77
C ILE A 4 24.19 61.58 24.21
N LEU A 5 23.65 60.36 24.33
CA LEU A 5 24.50 59.20 24.66
C LEU A 5 23.88 57.89 24.16
N LEU A 6 24.55 57.31 23.18
CA LEU A 6 24.37 55.97 22.65
C LEU A 6 25.12 55.01 23.59
N ILE A 7 24.44 54.10 24.26
CA ILE A 7 25.10 53.02 25.01
C ILE A 7 24.95 51.75 24.18
N ALA A 8 26.03 51.42 23.48
CA ALA A 8 26.26 50.10 22.89
C ALA A 8 26.46 49.10 24.02
N GLN A 9 25.62 48.07 24.10
CA GLN A 9 25.92 46.89 24.90
C GLN A 9 26.14 45.69 23.99
N ILE A 10 27.33 45.15 24.20
CA ILE A 10 28.01 44.06 23.53
C ILE A 10 27.13 42.81 23.54
N VAL A 11 26.97 42.25 22.35
CA VAL A 11 26.42 40.91 22.10
C VAL A 11 27.37 39.89 22.73
N PHE A 12 26.98 39.28 23.84
CA PHE A 12 27.58 38.03 24.30
C PHE A 12 26.84 36.87 23.64
N LEU A 13 27.47 36.30 22.61
CA LEU A 13 27.12 35.00 22.06
C LEU A 13 27.37 33.94 23.13
N PHE A 14 26.32 33.53 23.83
CA PHE A 14 26.35 32.28 24.58
C PHE A 14 26.22 31.13 23.59
N ASN A 15 27.37 30.55 23.22
CA ASN A 15 27.44 29.19 22.72
C ASN A 15 26.89 28.25 23.82
N SER A 16 25.61 27.93 23.75
CA SER A 16 25.06 26.76 24.43
C SER A 16 25.17 25.56 23.50
N CYS A 17 26.34 24.92 23.50
CA CYS A 17 26.40 23.49 23.22
C CYS A 17 25.69 22.78 24.38
N LYS A 18 24.40 22.47 24.20
CA LYS A 18 23.70 21.54 25.07
C LYS A 18 23.53 20.21 24.33
N ASN A 19 24.50 19.33 24.51
CA ASN A 19 24.28 17.90 24.35
C ASN A 19 23.39 17.45 25.51
N SER A 20 22.19 16.97 25.22
CA SER A 20 21.53 15.94 26.02
C SER A 20 20.35 15.34 25.25
N ASN A 21 20.64 14.17 24.69
CA ASN A 21 19.70 13.07 24.48
C ASN A 21 18.59 13.34 23.46
N GLU A 22 18.98 13.36 22.18
CA GLU A 22 18.15 12.69 21.18
C GLU A 22 18.05 11.23 21.60
N GLY A 23 16.97 10.88 22.30
CA GLY A 23 16.48 9.51 22.24
C GLY A 23 16.42 9.18 20.77
N THR A 24 17.14 8.13 20.37
CA THR A 24 17.22 7.69 18.98
C THR A 24 15.81 7.35 18.51
N THR A 25 15.08 8.35 18.01
CA THR A 25 13.98 8.10 17.10
C THR A 25 14.71 7.60 15.87
N ASN A 26 14.83 6.28 15.75
CA ASN A 26 14.97 5.66 14.44
C ASN A 26 14.01 6.44 13.54
N PRO A 27 14.47 7.11 12.46
CA PRO A 27 13.55 7.79 11.59
C PRO A 27 12.50 6.76 11.23
N THR A 28 11.24 7.00 11.62
CA THR A 28 10.14 6.19 11.11
C THR A 28 10.34 6.23 9.60
N PRO A 29 10.55 5.08 8.92
CA PRO A 29 10.74 5.09 7.48
C PRO A 29 9.62 5.94 6.91
N THR A 30 9.96 6.98 6.14
CA THR A 30 9.00 8.01 5.73
C THR A 30 7.87 7.32 4.99
N ARG A 31 6.76 7.09 5.69
CA ARG A 31 5.58 6.42 5.16
C ARG A 31 5.00 7.34 4.10
N ASN A 32 4.71 6.82 2.93
CA ASN A 32 4.02 7.60 1.91
C ASN A 32 2.55 7.78 2.31
N GLN A 33 1.80 8.57 1.54
CA GLN A 33 0.44 8.96 1.90
C GLN A 33 -0.61 7.82 1.83
N TRP A 34 -0.28 6.69 1.20
CA TRP A 34 -1.18 5.53 1.04
C TRP A 34 -0.89 4.41 2.03
N ASP A 35 0.23 4.49 2.73
CA ASP A 35 0.56 3.62 3.85
C ASP A 35 -0.53 3.71 4.93
N GLY A 36 -1.02 2.55 5.36
CA GLY A 36 -2.17 2.52 6.25
C GLY A 36 -2.77 1.14 6.38
N ARG A 37 -3.84 1.05 7.16
CA ARG A 37 -4.61 -0.15 7.42
C ARG A 37 -5.91 -0.10 6.63
N TYR A 38 -6.24 -1.20 5.96
CA TYR A 38 -7.37 -1.28 5.03
C TYR A 38 -8.16 -2.58 5.22
N ARG A 39 -9.48 -2.50 5.07
CA ARG A 39 -10.34 -3.66 4.84
C ARG A 39 -10.49 -3.86 3.33
N LEU A 40 -10.16 -5.04 2.83
CA LEU A 40 -10.36 -5.36 1.43
C LEU A 40 -11.79 -5.89 1.25
N THR A 41 -12.54 -5.29 0.33
CA THR A 41 -13.92 -5.65 -0.01
C THR A 41 -14.04 -5.85 -1.51
N GLY A 42 -14.98 -6.65 -1.99
CA GLY A 42 -15.25 -6.73 -3.44
C GLY A 42 -15.61 -8.12 -3.94
N THR A 43 -15.12 -8.45 -5.13
CA THR A 43 -15.45 -9.69 -5.83
C THR A 43 -14.23 -10.32 -6.48
N MET A 44 -14.32 -11.63 -6.72
CA MET A 44 -13.32 -12.40 -7.44
C MET A 44 -14.00 -13.55 -8.19
N THR A 45 -13.53 -13.79 -9.43
CA THR A 45 -13.87 -14.98 -10.22
C THR A 45 -12.60 -15.69 -10.69
N ASP A 46 -12.54 -17.02 -10.58
CA ASP A 46 -11.50 -17.87 -11.19
C ASP A 46 -12.07 -18.58 -12.43
N SER A 47 -11.36 -18.48 -13.56
CA SER A 47 -11.82 -19.00 -14.85
C SER A 47 -11.47 -20.47 -15.10
N VAL A 48 -10.63 -21.06 -14.26
CA VAL A 48 -10.12 -22.43 -14.39
C VAL A 48 -10.68 -23.35 -13.30
N ASP A 49 -10.87 -22.86 -12.08
CA ASP A 49 -11.50 -23.62 -10.99
C ASP A 49 -12.47 -22.74 -10.19
N SER A 50 -13.77 -22.96 -10.40
CA SER A 50 -14.86 -22.21 -9.77
C SER A 50 -14.97 -22.41 -8.26
N LYS A 51 -14.21 -23.34 -7.65
CA LYS A 51 -14.12 -23.45 -6.19
C LYS A 51 -13.40 -22.24 -5.59
N PHE A 52 -12.52 -21.60 -6.35
CA PHE A 52 -11.85 -20.37 -5.94
C PHE A 52 -12.75 -19.16 -6.17
N ARG A 53 -13.05 -18.45 -5.09
CA ARG A 53 -13.97 -17.31 -5.10
C ARG A 53 -13.61 -16.29 -4.02
N TRP A 54 -14.26 -15.13 -4.07
CA TRP A 54 -14.19 -14.16 -2.97
C TRP A 54 -14.60 -14.81 -1.65
N LYS A 55 -13.82 -14.62 -0.59
CA LYS A 55 -14.10 -15.25 0.71
C LYS A 55 -15.18 -14.48 1.47
N ASP A 56 -14.90 -13.23 1.79
CA ASP A 56 -15.77 -12.24 2.42
C ASP A 56 -14.96 -10.95 2.67
N ASP A 57 -15.60 -9.95 3.26
CA ASP A 57 -15.05 -8.62 3.51
C ASP A 57 -14.46 -8.47 4.93
N THR A 58 -14.07 -9.57 5.58
CA THR A 58 -13.60 -9.52 6.99
C THR A 58 -12.11 -9.24 7.15
N TYR A 59 -11.33 -9.46 6.09
CA TYR A 59 -9.87 -9.46 6.19
C TYR A 59 -9.26 -8.07 6.12
N ILE A 60 -8.25 -7.88 6.97
CA ILE A 60 -7.53 -6.62 7.12
C ILE A 60 -6.13 -6.76 6.54
N TYR A 61 -5.70 -5.68 5.90
CA TYR A 61 -4.43 -5.58 5.20
C TYR A 61 -3.76 -4.27 5.58
N THR A 62 -2.45 -4.23 5.40
CA THR A 62 -1.66 -3.01 5.53
C THR A 62 -1.01 -2.70 4.19
N MET A 63 -1.06 -1.45 3.79
CA MET A 63 -0.20 -0.92 2.73
C MET A 63 1.12 -0.51 3.37
N GLN A 64 2.22 -1.08 2.88
CA GLN A 64 3.55 -0.87 3.45
C GLN A 64 4.45 -0.18 2.43
N THR A 65 4.89 1.03 2.79
CA THR A 65 5.76 1.87 1.95
C THR A 65 7.00 1.13 1.49
N SER A 66 7.14 1.00 0.17
CA SER A 66 8.33 0.46 -0.51
C SER A 66 9.12 1.56 -1.22
N SER A 67 8.46 2.62 -1.69
CA SER A 67 9.07 3.85 -2.20
C SER A 67 8.14 5.05 -1.99
N SER A 68 8.53 6.24 -2.47
CA SER A 68 7.69 7.44 -2.44
C SER A 68 6.34 7.28 -3.14
N ASN A 69 6.20 6.33 -4.06
CA ASN A 69 4.99 6.09 -4.86
C ASN A 69 4.59 4.62 -5.00
N THR A 70 5.16 3.73 -4.19
CA THR A 70 4.83 2.29 -4.23
C THR A 70 4.66 1.71 -2.84
N ASP A 71 3.68 0.82 -2.73
CA ASP A 71 3.33 0.09 -1.51
C ASP A 71 3.06 -1.38 -1.81
N SER A 72 3.49 -2.25 -0.89
CA SER A 72 3.09 -3.65 -0.89
C SER A 72 1.87 -3.86 0.01
N LEU A 73 0.87 -4.60 -0.48
CA LEU A 73 -0.30 -4.97 0.31
C LEU A 73 -0.02 -6.26 1.08
N VAL A 74 0.04 -6.15 2.41
CA VAL A 74 0.34 -7.26 3.34
C VAL A 74 -0.91 -7.64 4.11
N SER A 75 -1.28 -8.92 4.09
CA SER A 75 -2.39 -9.41 4.92
C SER A 75 -1.96 -9.49 6.39
N GLU A 76 -2.80 -8.99 7.30
CA GLU A 76 -2.51 -9.08 8.74
C GLU A 76 -2.55 -10.53 9.25
N ILE A 77 -3.41 -11.38 8.67
CA ILE A 77 -3.52 -12.79 9.09
C ILE A 77 -2.38 -13.63 8.51
N LEU A 78 -1.99 -13.39 7.25
CA LEU A 78 -0.89 -14.14 6.64
C LEU A 78 0.48 -13.65 7.10
N GLY A 79 0.61 -12.37 7.43
CA GLY A 79 1.89 -11.73 7.78
C GLY A 79 2.82 -11.48 6.59
N PHE A 80 2.34 -11.68 5.35
CA PHE A 80 3.09 -11.46 4.11
C PHE A 80 2.19 -10.93 2.99
N PRO A 81 2.78 -10.42 1.87
CA PRO A 81 2.02 -10.00 0.70
C PRO A 81 1.20 -11.15 0.10
N GLY A 82 -0.11 -11.08 0.24
CA GLY A 82 -1.01 -12.14 -0.19
C GLY A 82 -2.45 -11.67 -0.10
N ILE A 83 -3.33 -12.27 -0.90
CA ILE A 83 -4.77 -11.99 -0.87
C ILE A 83 -5.50 -13.24 -0.40
N ILE A 84 -6.32 -13.10 0.64
CA ILE A 84 -7.15 -14.17 1.15
C ILE A 84 -8.35 -14.35 0.21
N ILE A 85 -8.53 -15.59 -0.25
CA ILE A 85 -9.64 -16.04 -1.09
C ILE A 85 -10.30 -17.26 -0.43
N ALA A 86 -11.37 -17.79 -1.02
CA ALA A 86 -11.97 -19.03 -0.57
C ALA A 86 -11.59 -20.18 -1.51
N ASN A 87 -11.43 -21.37 -0.95
CA ASN A 87 -11.66 -22.64 -1.65
C ASN A 87 -12.94 -23.23 -1.05
N LEU A 88 -14.04 -23.18 -1.80
CA LEU A 88 -15.39 -23.43 -1.31
C LEU A 88 -15.74 -22.51 -0.13
N ALA A 89 -15.79 -23.05 1.10
CA ALA A 89 -16.10 -22.30 2.32
C ALA A 89 -14.84 -21.91 3.12
N ASN A 90 -13.69 -22.51 2.81
CA ASN A 90 -12.49 -22.37 3.62
C ASN A 90 -11.62 -21.22 3.11
N ALA A 91 -11.07 -20.43 4.03
CA ALA A 91 -10.09 -19.41 3.68
C ALA A 91 -8.79 -20.05 3.15
N THR A 92 -8.25 -19.48 2.09
CA THR A 92 -6.98 -19.86 1.48
C THR A 92 -6.37 -18.62 0.81
N PHE A 93 -5.28 -18.78 0.07
CA PHE A 93 -4.67 -17.71 -0.71
C PHE A 93 -3.99 -18.29 -1.96
N TYR A 94 -3.81 -17.49 -3.00
CA TYR A 94 -2.98 -17.92 -4.12
C TYR A 94 -1.50 -17.89 -3.73
N SER A 95 -0.86 -19.05 -3.81
CA SER A 95 0.58 -19.16 -3.59
C SER A 95 1.37 -18.25 -4.54
N LYS A 96 2.29 -17.46 -3.95
CA LYS A 96 3.16 -16.47 -4.62
C LYS A 96 2.40 -15.46 -5.49
N VAL A 97 1.27 -14.98 -4.97
CA VAL A 97 0.54 -13.83 -5.50
C VAL A 97 0.38 -12.80 -4.39
N GLY A 98 1.03 -11.65 -4.54
CA GLY A 98 0.91 -10.50 -3.65
C GLY A 98 0.90 -9.22 -4.47
N LEU A 99 0.27 -8.15 -3.99
CA LEU A 99 0.15 -6.91 -4.75
C LEU A 99 1.22 -5.91 -4.36
N ASN A 100 1.92 -5.37 -5.35
CA ASN A 100 2.72 -4.16 -5.22
C ASN A 100 2.10 -3.06 -6.08
N PHE A 101 1.65 -1.99 -5.44
CA PHE A 101 0.95 -0.87 -6.05
C PHE A 101 1.95 0.18 -6.53
N THR A 102 1.60 0.85 -7.63
CA THR A 102 2.25 2.09 -8.07
C THR A 102 1.19 3.18 -8.22
N PHE A 103 1.45 4.34 -7.63
CA PHE A 103 0.49 5.43 -7.53
C PHE A 103 0.92 6.69 -8.28
N ASP A 104 -0.08 7.43 -8.74
CA ASP A 104 0.05 8.82 -9.19
C ASP A 104 -0.72 9.72 -8.22
N ALA A 105 0.02 10.38 -7.32
CA ALA A 105 -0.54 11.31 -6.34
C ALA A 105 -1.25 12.50 -6.99
N SER A 106 -0.74 13.01 -8.12
CA SER A 106 -1.30 14.18 -8.78
C SER A 106 -2.69 13.92 -9.37
N LYS A 107 -2.98 12.65 -9.67
CA LYS A 107 -4.26 12.22 -10.27
C LYS A 107 -5.15 11.43 -9.31
N ASN A 108 -4.68 11.12 -8.10
CA ASN A 108 -5.32 10.16 -7.20
C ASN A 108 -5.65 8.84 -7.91
N LYS A 109 -4.64 8.24 -8.56
CA LYS A 109 -4.80 7.01 -9.36
C LYS A 109 -3.83 5.92 -8.94
N VAL A 110 -4.29 4.67 -9.05
CA VAL A 110 -3.43 3.50 -9.15
C VAL A 110 -3.04 3.36 -10.62
N ILE A 111 -1.76 3.51 -10.93
CA ILE A 111 -1.24 3.48 -12.31
C ILE A 111 -0.48 2.19 -12.63
N GLY A 112 -0.20 1.37 -11.62
CA GLY A 112 0.46 0.09 -11.79
C GLY A 112 0.12 -0.88 -10.67
N LEU A 113 0.06 -2.15 -11.04
CA LEU A 113 0.04 -3.28 -10.13
C LEU A 113 0.98 -4.34 -10.67
N THR A 114 1.86 -4.85 -9.82
CA THR A 114 2.73 -5.98 -10.14
C THR A 114 2.64 -7.04 -9.05
N ASN A 115 3.01 -8.27 -9.39
CA ASN A 115 3.12 -9.33 -8.41
C ASN A 115 4.38 -9.13 -7.57
N TYR A 116 4.20 -9.03 -6.25
CA TYR A 116 5.28 -8.87 -5.28
C TYR A 116 6.38 -9.94 -5.42
N TYR A 117 6.01 -11.16 -5.81
CA TYR A 117 6.93 -12.30 -5.90
C TYR A 117 7.64 -12.44 -7.26
N GLY A 118 7.57 -11.42 -8.11
CA GLY A 118 8.08 -11.45 -9.48
C GLY A 118 6.96 -11.62 -10.50
N GLN A 119 7.26 -11.26 -11.75
CA GLN A 119 6.29 -11.14 -12.84
C GLN A 119 6.85 -11.82 -14.11
N PRO A 120 6.68 -13.14 -14.31
CA PRO A 120 5.92 -14.06 -13.45
C PRO A 120 6.69 -14.45 -12.20
N SER A 121 5.95 -14.85 -11.17
CA SER A 121 6.52 -15.42 -9.95
C SER A 121 6.99 -16.87 -10.17
N PRO A 122 7.69 -17.49 -9.22
CA PRO A 122 8.05 -18.91 -9.30
C PRO A 122 6.87 -19.88 -9.42
N SER A 123 5.63 -19.46 -9.09
CA SER A 123 4.41 -20.24 -9.36
C SER A 123 3.82 -20.00 -10.75
N GLY A 124 4.52 -19.26 -11.61
CA GLY A 124 4.08 -18.91 -12.96
C GLY A 124 3.02 -17.81 -12.99
N ARG A 125 2.80 -17.06 -11.90
CA ARG A 125 1.71 -16.10 -11.79
C ARG A 125 2.15 -14.64 -11.90
N SER A 126 1.31 -13.85 -12.55
CA SER A 126 1.52 -12.44 -12.87
C SER A 126 0.28 -11.63 -12.49
N ILE A 127 0.46 -10.37 -12.08
CA ILE A 127 -0.65 -9.42 -11.86
C ILE A 127 -0.73 -8.43 -13.01
N VAL A 128 -1.92 -8.22 -13.56
CA VAL A 128 -2.15 -7.24 -14.63
C VAL A 128 -3.24 -6.27 -14.20
N LEU A 129 -2.93 -4.98 -14.12
CA LEU A 129 -3.93 -3.95 -13.85
C LEU A 129 -4.97 -3.93 -14.99
N ASP A 130 -6.25 -4.04 -14.66
CA ASP A 130 -7.34 -3.94 -15.63
C ASP A 130 -7.69 -2.47 -15.85
N THR A 131 -7.38 -1.93 -17.02
CA THR A 131 -7.61 -0.52 -17.37
C THR A 131 -9.09 -0.15 -17.49
N THR A 132 -10.00 -1.13 -17.53
CA THR A 132 -11.45 -0.88 -17.47
C THR A 132 -11.95 -0.59 -16.06
N GLY A 133 -11.14 -0.88 -15.03
CA GLY A 133 -11.44 -0.54 -13.64
C GLY A 133 -11.30 0.94 -13.33
N ALA A 134 -11.93 1.38 -12.24
CA ALA A 134 -11.81 2.78 -11.79
C ALA A 134 -10.36 3.17 -11.44
N ASN A 135 -9.61 2.23 -10.84
CA ASN A 135 -8.19 2.36 -10.48
C ASN A 135 -7.87 3.70 -9.82
N SER A 136 -8.68 4.07 -8.83
CA SER A 136 -8.76 5.41 -8.26
C SER A 136 -8.59 5.40 -6.76
N ILE A 137 -8.08 6.51 -6.25
CA ILE A 137 -8.00 6.81 -4.83
C ILE A 137 -8.99 7.95 -4.56
N ASP A 138 -9.81 7.79 -3.52
CA ASP A 138 -10.61 8.90 -3.02
C ASP A 138 -9.74 9.74 -2.06
N PRO A 139 -9.45 11.01 -2.36
CA PRO A 139 -8.57 11.83 -1.51
C PRO A 139 -9.19 12.19 -0.16
N ILE A 140 -10.51 12.05 0.01
CA ILE A 140 -11.21 12.34 1.28
C ILE A 140 -11.22 11.10 2.16
N THR A 141 -11.74 9.99 1.63
CA THR A 141 -11.88 8.75 2.41
C THR A 141 -10.62 7.89 2.43
N LYS A 142 -9.64 8.19 1.56
CA LYS A 142 -8.44 7.39 1.28
C LYS A 142 -8.74 5.98 0.75
N ASN A 143 -9.99 5.69 0.38
CA ASN A 143 -10.35 4.40 -0.18
C ASN A 143 -9.72 4.21 -1.56
N ILE A 144 -9.24 3.01 -1.84
CA ILE A 144 -8.58 2.66 -3.10
C ILE A 144 -9.43 1.64 -3.84
N LYS A 145 -9.90 1.98 -5.03
CA LYS A 145 -10.58 1.04 -5.93
C LYS A 145 -9.59 0.53 -6.95
N VAL A 146 -9.50 -0.78 -7.11
CA VAL A 146 -8.60 -1.38 -8.09
C VAL A 146 -9.20 -2.64 -8.69
N LYS A 147 -9.02 -2.79 -9.99
CA LYS A 147 -9.43 -3.98 -10.74
C LYS A 147 -8.20 -4.57 -11.42
N PHE A 148 -8.02 -5.88 -11.31
CA PHE A 148 -6.84 -6.54 -11.86
C PHE A 148 -7.10 -8.01 -12.17
N PHE A 149 -6.28 -8.54 -13.05
CA PHE A 149 -6.22 -9.94 -13.38
C PHE A 149 -5.03 -10.63 -12.71
N VAL A 150 -5.19 -11.92 -12.43
CA VAL A 150 -4.09 -12.85 -12.24
C VAL A 150 -3.92 -13.62 -13.54
N ASP A 151 -2.73 -13.58 -14.12
CA ASP A 151 -2.32 -14.45 -15.21
C ASP A 151 -1.54 -15.65 -14.67
N GLU A 152 -1.60 -16.77 -15.37
CA GLU A 152 -0.86 -17.99 -15.03
C GLU A 152 -0.28 -18.61 -16.31
N VAL A 153 1.02 -18.90 -16.30
CA VAL A 153 1.72 -19.54 -17.43
C VAL A 153 0.99 -20.82 -17.84
N GLY A 154 0.75 -20.98 -19.14
CA GLY A 154 0.00 -22.11 -19.69
C GLY A 154 -1.52 -21.94 -19.69
N THR A 155 -2.05 -20.85 -19.14
CA THR A 155 -3.47 -20.50 -19.24
C THR A 155 -3.68 -19.51 -20.38
N ALA A 156 -4.59 -19.81 -21.31
CA ALA A 156 -4.86 -18.96 -22.48
C ALA A 156 -5.67 -17.68 -22.17
N LYS A 157 -6.26 -17.60 -20.98
CA LYS A 157 -7.04 -16.48 -20.47
C LYS A 157 -6.51 -16.05 -19.11
N HIS A 158 -6.94 -14.88 -18.64
CA HIS A 158 -6.75 -14.50 -17.24
C HIS A 158 -7.27 -15.60 -16.31
N ARG A 159 -6.41 -16.05 -15.39
CA ARG A 159 -6.74 -17.09 -14.41
C ARG A 159 -7.82 -16.61 -13.46
N ALA A 160 -7.67 -15.40 -12.93
CA ALA A 160 -8.66 -14.80 -12.06
C ALA A 160 -8.84 -13.31 -12.35
N LEU A 161 -10.01 -12.79 -12.02
CA LEU A 161 -10.33 -11.37 -12.01
C LEU A 161 -10.69 -10.96 -10.58
N PHE A 162 -10.14 -9.84 -10.14
CA PHE A 162 -10.46 -9.17 -8.88
C PHE A 162 -10.97 -7.76 -9.18
N ASP A 163 -12.08 -7.39 -8.54
CA ASP A 163 -12.62 -6.03 -8.52
C ASP A 163 -12.87 -5.66 -7.06
N VAL A 164 -11.97 -4.86 -6.49
CA VAL A 164 -11.87 -4.67 -5.04
C VAL A 164 -11.78 -3.20 -4.65
N THR A 165 -12.27 -2.92 -3.45
CA THR A 165 -12.09 -1.64 -2.75
C THR A 165 -11.36 -1.88 -1.43
N LEU A 166 -10.23 -1.22 -1.26
CA LEU A 166 -9.52 -1.09 0.01
C LEU A 166 -10.19 0.06 0.78
N LEU A 167 -10.95 -0.27 1.82
CA LEU A 167 -11.57 0.70 2.72
C LEU A 167 -10.57 1.09 3.81
N TYR A 168 -10.20 2.37 3.87
CA TYR A 168 -9.21 2.86 4.84
C TYR A 168 -9.78 2.81 6.27
N LEU A 169 -8.97 2.30 7.20
CA LEU A 169 -9.33 2.11 8.61
C LEU A 169 -8.48 2.97 9.56
N GLY A 170 -7.49 3.69 9.05
CA GLY A 170 -6.53 4.45 9.83
C GLY A 170 -5.09 4.05 9.52
N ASP A 171 -4.16 4.66 10.25
CA ASP A 171 -2.74 4.36 10.11
C ASP A 171 -2.43 2.95 10.63
N ARG A 172 -1.46 2.27 10.00
CA ARG A 172 -0.97 1.00 10.54
C ARG A 172 -0.12 1.25 11.80
N PRO A 173 -0.07 0.31 12.76
CA PRO A 173 0.76 0.43 13.96
C PRO A 173 2.25 0.69 13.67
#